data_AF-A0A1L7CK31-F1
#
_entry.id   AF-A0A1L7CK31-F1
#
_cell.length_a   1.000
_cell.length_b   1.000
_cell.length_c   1.000
_cell.angle_alpha   90.00
_cell.angle_beta   90.00
_cell.angle_gamma   90.00
#
_symmetry.space_group_name_H-M   'P 1'
#
loop_
_entity.id
_entity.type
_entity.pdbx_description
1 polymer ?
#
loop_
_entity_poly.entity_id
_entity_poly.type
_entity_poly.pdbx_seq_one_letter_code
_entity_poly.pdbx_strand_id
1 'polypeptide(L)'
;MSQALSLDNPHDRGLAPSRLPSAVQWAMIGLFIAGVAVSGVFAFSEHWRRATVVLGASLLWLSLVRLSCDSQRVGVLAVRSRRFDAFFTAVIGAAMTFLAASVDALGS
;
A
#
# COMPACT_ATOMS: atom_id res chain seq x y z
N MET A 1 7.13 -34.07 10.74
CA MET A 1 7.68 -33.12 9.76
C MET A 1 6.95 -31.80 9.89
N SER A 2 7.48 -30.86 10.68
CA SER A 2 6.94 -29.51 10.82
C SER A 2 7.26 -28.75 9.53
N GLN A 3 6.31 -28.70 8.61
CA GLN A 3 6.42 -27.88 7.40
C GLN A 3 6.42 -26.42 7.85
N ALA A 4 7.60 -25.80 7.94
CA ALA A 4 7.69 -24.37 8.23
C ALA A 4 6.84 -23.62 7.20
N LEU A 5 5.84 -22.86 7.66
CA LEU A 5 5.05 -21.96 6.82
C LEU A 5 6.02 -20.92 6.22
N SER A 6 6.53 -21.19 5.02
CA SER A 6 7.30 -20.22 4.26
C SER A 6 6.36 -19.07 3.92
N LEU A 7 6.60 -17.92 4.54
CA LEU A 7 5.88 -16.66 4.28
C LEU A 7 6.35 -16.00 2.97
N ASP A 8 7.22 -16.68 2.22
CA ASP A 8 7.72 -16.18 0.94
C ASP A 8 6.65 -16.29 -0.11
N ASN A 9 6.33 -15.15 -0.73
CA ASN A 9 5.39 -15.12 -1.83
C ASN A 9 5.89 -15.99 -3.00
N PRO A 10 5.18 -17.08 -3.35
CA PRO A 10 5.60 -18.00 -4.40
C PRO A 10 5.69 -17.34 -5.78
N HIS A 11 4.90 -16.29 -6.02
CA HIS A 11 4.86 -15.57 -7.29
C HIS A 11 6.06 -14.64 -7.51
N ASP A 12 6.82 -14.34 -6.46
CA ASP A 12 7.91 -13.35 -6.49
C ASP A 12 9.31 -14.00 -6.33
N ARG A 13 9.41 -15.33 -6.26
CA ARG A 13 10.67 -16.07 -5.99
C ARG A 13 11.80 -15.84 -7.00
N GLY A 14 11.46 -15.45 -8.23
CA GLY A 14 12.43 -15.20 -9.31
C GLY A 14 12.85 -13.74 -9.47
N LEU A 15 12.39 -12.85 -8.59
CA LEU A 15 12.67 -11.42 -8.71
C LEU A 15 14.07 -11.10 -8.17
N ALA A 16 14.77 -10.21 -8.88
CA ALA A 16 16.03 -9.66 -8.39
C ALA A 16 15.80 -8.93 -7.05
N PRO A 17 16.76 -9.02 -6.11
CA PRO A 17 16.72 -8.24 -4.88
C PRO A 17 16.61 -6.75 -5.17
N SER A 18 15.88 -6.04 -4.33
CA SER A 18 15.79 -4.58 -4.39
C SER A 18 17.17 -3.95 -4.25
N ARG A 19 17.38 -2.86 -5.01
CA ARG A 19 18.59 -2.02 -4.89
C ARG A 19 18.53 -1.08 -3.68
N LEU A 20 17.36 -0.96 -3.03
CA LEU A 20 17.17 -0.05 -1.90
C LEU A 20 17.74 -0.63 -0.61
N PRO A 21 18.46 0.17 0.19
CA PRO A 21 18.91 -0.23 1.52
C PRO A 21 17.73 -0.63 2.41
N SER A 22 18.01 -1.49 3.39
CA SER A 22 16.96 -2.04 4.26
C SER A 22 16.20 -0.99 5.06
N ALA A 23 16.91 0.03 5.55
CA ALA A 23 16.29 1.13 6.28
C ALA A 23 15.30 1.90 5.40
N VAL A 24 15.61 2.11 4.12
CA VAL A 24 14.72 2.81 3.18
C VAL A 24 13.46 2.00 2.93
N GLN A 25 13.57 0.69 2.72
CA GLN A 25 12.39 -0.17 2.52
C GLN A 25 11.45 -0.14 3.73
N TRP A 26 12.01 -0.24 4.95
CA TRP A 26 11.21 -0.13 6.18
C TRP A 26 10.60 1.25 6.37
N ALA A 27 11.32 2.32 6.04
CA ALA A 27 10.78 3.68 6.08
C ALA A 27 9.61 3.85 5.09
N MET A 28 9.72 3.31 3.88
CA MET A 28 8.66 3.35 2.88
C MET A 28 7.41 2.56 3.33
N ILE A 29 7.60 1.38 3.93
CA ILE A 29 6.52 0.57 4.52
C ILE A 29 5.89 1.31 5.72
N GLY A 30 6.72 1.89 6.60
CA GLY A 30 6.26 2.68 7.73
C GLY A 30 5.43 3.88 7.30
N LEU A 31 5.82 4.57 6.23
CA LEU A 31 5.07 5.68 5.65
C LEU A 31 3.70 5.23 5.12
N PHE A 32 3.62 4.06 4.48
CA PHE A 32 2.34 3.48 4.07
C PHE A 32 1.42 3.23 5.29
N ILE A 33 1.94 2.58 6.34
CA ILE A 33 1.18 2.29 7.56
C ILE A 33 0.72 3.59 8.23
N ALA A 34 1.58 4.59 8.32
CA ALA A 34 1.24 5.90 8.86
C ALA A 34 0.13 6.59 8.04
N GLY A 35 0.20 6.53 6.71
CA GLY A 35 -0.84 7.05 5.82
C GLY A 35 -2.21 6.39 6.06
N VAL A 36 -2.24 5.06 6.19
CA VAL A 36 -3.47 4.33 6.53
C VAL A 36 -3.99 4.73 7.91
N ALA A 37 -3.12 4.88 8.91
CA ALA A 37 -3.52 5.31 10.25
C ALA A 37 -4.12 6.72 10.24
N VAL A 38 -3.49 7.67 9.53
CA VAL A 38 -4.00 9.05 9.36
C VAL A 38 -5.35 9.04 8.64
N SER A 39 -5.51 8.22 7.60
CA SER A 39 -6.82 8.02 6.98
C SER A 39 -7.85 7.53 7.98
N GLY A 40 -7.50 6.59 8.85
CA GLY A 40 -8.37 6.10 9.92
C GLY A 40 -8.83 7.23 10.84
N VAL A 41 -7.90 8.10 11.28
CA VAL A 41 -8.22 9.27 12.11
C VAL A 41 -9.21 10.21 11.42
N PHE A 42 -9.05 10.47 10.11
CA PHE A 42 -10.03 11.26 9.36
C PHE A 42 -11.38 10.56 9.24
N ALA A 43 -11.39 9.24 9.07
CA ALA A 43 -12.62 8.46 8.99
C ALA A 43 -13.40 8.48 10.31
N PHE A 44 -12.70 8.46 11.45
CA PHE A 44 -13.29 8.55 12.80
C PHE A 44 -13.69 9.97 13.24
N SER A 45 -13.26 10.99 12.51
CA SER A 45 -13.59 12.39 12.79
C SER A 45 -14.60 12.95 11.79
N GLU A 46 -15.30 12.08 11.07
CA GLU A 46 -16.38 12.36 10.13
C GLU A 46 -15.93 13.15 8.90
N HIS A 47 -14.61 13.24 8.68
CA HIS A 47 -13.98 13.82 7.50
C HIS A 47 -13.79 12.77 6.40
N TRP A 48 -14.88 12.11 6.00
CA TRP A 48 -14.85 10.97 5.07
C TRP A 48 -14.08 11.28 3.77
N ARG A 49 -14.22 12.49 3.22
CA ARG A 49 -13.52 12.87 1.97
C ARG A 49 -12.01 12.94 2.16
N ARG A 50 -11.54 13.52 3.27
CA ARG A 50 -10.10 13.56 3.60
C ARG A 50 -9.58 12.16 3.86
N ALA A 51 -10.35 11.33 4.56
CA ALA A 51 -10.01 9.93 4.78
C ALA A 51 -9.81 9.19 3.44
N THR A 52 -10.78 9.26 2.53
CA THR A 52 -10.70 8.58 1.23
C THR A 52 -9.54 9.08 0.37
N VAL A 53 -9.26 10.38 0.35
CA VAL A 53 -8.08 10.93 -0.36
C VAL A 53 -6.78 10.38 0.22
N VAL A 54 -6.63 10.39 1.55
CA VAL A 54 -5.41 9.92 2.23
C VAL A 54 -5.22 8.42 2.04
N LEU A 55 -6.29 7.62 2.12
CA LEU A 55 -6.23 6.19 1.84
C LEU A 55 -5.88 5.91 0.38
N GLY A 56 -6.51 6.63 -0.56
CA GLY A 56 -6.19 6.53 -1.99
C GLY A 56 -4.72 6.84 -2.28
N ALA A 57 -4.20 7.94 -1.72
CA ALA A 57 -2.79 8.29 -1.81
C ALA A 57 -1.87 7.23 -1.18
N SER A 58 -2.29 6.64 -0.05
CA SER A 58 -1.55 5.56 0.60
C SER A 58 -1.50 4.29 -0.26
N LEU A 59 -2.57 3.95 -0.99
CA LEU A 59 -2.57 2.83 -1.93
C LEU A 59 -1.71 3.10 -3.17
N LEU A 60 -1.72 4.34 -3.69
CA LEU A 60 -0.78 4.75 -4.74
C LEU A 60 0.68 4.62 -4.27
N TRP A 61 0.95 5.02 -3.03
CA TRP A 61 2.26 4.82 -2.42
C TRP A 61 2.60 3.33 -2.26
N LEU A 62 1.64 2.49 -1.85
CA LEU A 62 1.82 1.05 -1.76
C LEU A 62 2.17 0.43 -3.12
N SER A 63 1.63 0.93 -4.23
CA SER A 63 2.05 0.51 -5.57
C SER A 63 3.54 0.75 -5.78
N LEU A 64 4.05 1.93 -5.39
CA LEU A 64 5.49 2.23 -5.47
C LEU A 64 6.30 1.30 -4.56
N VAL A 65 5.85 1.07 -3.32
CA VAL A 65 6.46 0.12 -2.38
C VAL A 65 6.53 -1.27 -2.98
N ARG A 66 5.45 -1.78 -3.62
CA ARG A 66 5.46 -3.10 -4.24
C ARG A 66 6.47 -3.19 -5.37
N LEU A 67 6.63 -2.13 -6.16
CA LEU A 67 7.60 -2.13 -7.28
C LEU A 67 9.06 -2.00 -6.81
N SER A 68 9.30 -1.35 -5.67
CA SER A 68 10.65 -1.00 -5.20
C SER A 68 11.19 -1.87 -4.08
N CYS A 69 10.35 -2.44 -3.21
CA CYS A 69 10.77 -3.17 -2.01
C CYS A 69 10.72 -4.70 -2.20
N ASP A 70 11.47 -5.41 -1.36
CA ASP A 70 11.50 -6.87 -1.37
C ASP A 70 10.21 -7.45 -0.77
N SER A 71 9.63 -8.44 -1.45
CA SER A 71 8.35 -9.04 -1.03
C SER A 71 8.44 -9.72 0.35
N GLN A 72 9.61 -10.22 0.74
CA GLN A 72 9.86 -10.74 2.08
C GLN A 72 9.62 -9.71 3.20
N ARG A 73 9.87 -8.43 2.94
CA ARG A 73 9.68 -7.35 3.94
C ARG A 73 8.28 -6.79 3.91
N VAL A 74 7.72 -6.65 2.71
CA VAL A 74 6.33 -6.23 2.51
C VAL A 74 5.36 -7.25 3.14
N GLY A 75 5.75 -8.52 3.19
CA GLY A 75 5.09 -9.55 4.00
C GLY A 75 3.68 -9.85 3.52
N VAL A 76 2.70 -9.75 4.42
CA VAL A 76 1.28 -10.10 4.17
C VAL A 76 0.63 -9.29 3.05
N LEU A 77 1.19 -8.14 2.67
CA LEU A 77 0.71 -7.34 1.54
C LEU A 77 1.18 -7.87 0.18
N ALA A 78 2.06 -8.88 0.15
CA ALA A 78 2.55 -9.55 -1.05
C ALA A 78 1.81 -10.87 -1.28
N VAL A 79 0.55 -10.81 -1.73
CA VAL A 79 -0.34 -11.97 -1.86
C VAL A 79 -0.27 -12.62 -3.25
N ARG A 80 -0.19 -11.81 -4.31
CA ARG A 80 -0.07 -12.26 -5.71
C ARG A 80 1.25 -11.76 -6.30
N SER A 81 1.41 -11.85 -7.61
CA SER A 81 2.61 -11.32 -8.27
C SER A 81 2.79 -9.83 -8.00
N ARG A 82 4.04 -9.38 -7.82
CA ARG A 82 4.41 -7.97 -7.62
C ARG A 82 3.70 -7.00 -8.57
N ARG A 83 3.61 -7.34 -9.85
CA ARG A 83 3.00 -6.49 -10.89
C ARG A 83 1.49 -6.38 -10.72
N PHE A 84 0.83 -7.49 -10.41
CA PHE A 84 -0.62 -7.50 -10.17
C PHE A 84 -0.97 -6.66 -8.94
N ASP A 85 -0.27 -6.85 -7.82
CA ASP A 85 -0.51 -6.09 -6.58
C ASP A 85 -0.31 -4.59 -6.80
N ALA A 86 0.78 -4.20 -7.48
CA ALA A 86 1.07 -2.81 -7.81
C ALA A 86 -0.02 -2.20 -8.70
N PHE A 87 -0.41 -2.90 -9.77
CA PHE A 87 -1.48 -2.43 -10.65
C PHE A 87 -2.82 -2.30 -9.90
N PHE A 88 -3.18 -3.31 -9.10
CA PHE A 88 -4.42 -3.31 -8.33
C PHE A 88 -4.48 -2.14 -7.35
N THR A 89 -3.42 -1.96 -6.55
CA THR A 89 -3.33 -0.86 -5.57
C THR A 89 -3.28 0.51 -6.27
N ALA A 90 -2.64 0.62 -7.44
CA ALA A 90 -2.65 1.83 -8.24
C ALA A 90 -4.04 2.19 -8.75
N VAL A 91 -4.77 1.22 -9.33
CA VAL A 91 -6.14 1.44 -9.85
C VAL A 91 -7.10 1.81 -8.73
N ILE A 92 -7.10 1.06 -7.63
CA ILE A 92 -7.97 1.35 -6.48
C ILE A 92 -7.61 2.70 -5.86
N GLY A 93 -6.32 2.96 -5.64
CA GLY A 93 -5.85 4.24 -5.10
C GLY A 93 -6.28 5.42 -5.95
N ALA A 94 -6.08 5.34 -7.28
CA ALA A 94 -6.50 6.37 -8.22
C ALA A 94 -8.03 6.55 -8.23
N ALA A 95 -8.80 5.45 -8.24
CA ALA A 95 -10.26 5.51 -8.21
C ALA A 95 -10.78 6.15 -6.92
N MET A 96 -10.20 5.82 -5.77
CA MET A 96 -10.56 6.41 -4.48
C MET A 96 -10.24 7.91 -4.44
N THR A 97 -9.03 8.31 -4.86
CA THR A 97 -8.65 9.72 -4.90
C THR A 97 -9.51 10.50 -5.88
N PHE A 98 -9.79 9.96 -7.06
CA PHE A 98 -10.67 10.58 -8.05
C PHE A 98 -12.09 10.76 -7.53
N LEU A 99 -12.68 9.70 -6.96
CA LEU A 99 -14.03 9.73 -6.39
C LEU A 99 -14.13 10.76 -5.25
N ALA A 100 -13.14 10.79 -4.37
CA ALA A 100 -13.13 11.75 -3.27
C ALA A 100 -12.93 13.18 -3.78
N ALA A 101 -12.14 13.39 -4.84
CA ALA A 101 -11.93 14.71 -5.43
C ALA A 101 -13.13 15.20 -6.26
N SER A 102 -13.95 14.29 -6.81
CA SER A 102 -15.11 14.64 -7.62
C SER A 102 -16.35 15.03 -6.81
N VAL A 103 -16.39 14.70 -5.51
CA VAL A 103 -17.48 15.10 -4.63
C VAL A 103 -17.18 16.47 -4.02
N ASP A 104 -18.11 17.40 -4.19
CA ASP A 104 -17.99 18.75 -3.66
C ASP A 104 -17.86 18.77 -2.13
N ALA A 105 -17.09 19.76 -1.67
CA ALA A 105 -16.84 20.00 -0.26
C ALA A 105 -17.98 20.78 0.41
N LEU A 106 -19.23 20.30 0.34
CA LEU A 106 -20.29 20.91 1.15
C LEU A 106 -20.07 20.49 2.61
N GLY A 107 -19.40 21.35 3.39
CA GLY A 107 -19.34 21.26 4.85
C GLY A 107 -18.30 20.31 5.46
N SER A 108 -17.09 20.20 4.90
CA SER A 108 -15.94 19.45 5.46
C SER A 108 -14.68 20.28 5.61
#